data_AF-G5J1B5-F1
#
_entry.id   AF-G5J1B5-F1
#
_cell.length_a   1.000
_cell.length_b   1.000
_cell.length_c   1.000
_cell.angle_alpha   90.00
_cell.angle_beta   90.00
_cell.angle_gamma   90.00
#
_symmetry.space_group_name_H-M   'P 1'
#
loop_
_entity.id
_entity.type
_entity.pdbx_description
1 polymer ?
#
loop_
_entity_poly.entity_id
_entity_poly.type
_entity_poly.pdbx_seq_one_letter_code
_entity_poly.pdbx_strand_id
1 'polypeptide(L)' 'MGKPCKNTGSKTGKLIRTFEGYSILVAYSLDGKYLATESENTIKIWEVKTGKLVRTLTGHSDSVVSVAYSPDGNI' A
#
# COMPACT_ATOMS: atom_id res chain seq x y z
N MET A 1 19.30 -2.22 38.88
CA MET A 1 18.00 -2.92 38.71
C MET A 1 17.27 -2.29 37.53
N GLY A 2 17.29 -2.94 36.36
CA GLY A 2 16.65 -2.44 35.14
C GLY A 2 15.13 -2.66 35.18
N LYS A 3 14.34 -1.66 34.76
CA LYS A 3 12.88 -1.77 34.70
C LYS A 3 12.47 -2.81 33.64
N PRO A 4 11.42 -3.62 33.86
CA PRO A 4 10.98 -4.60 32.89
C PRO A 4 10.35 -3.92 31.67
N CYS A 5 10.80 -4.28 30.48
CA CYS A 5 10.17 -3.89 29.22
C CYS A 5 8.75 -4.48 29.17
N LYS A 6 7.74 -3.63 29.01
CA LYS A 6 6.36 -4.09 28.85
C LYS A 6 6.21 -4.72 27.46
N ASN A 7 5.92 -6.02 27.41
CA ASN A 7 5.46 -6.67 26.19
C ASN A 7 4.11 -6.04 25.81
N THR A 8 4.14 -5.10 24.87
CA THR A 8 2.93 -4.58 24.23
C THR A 8 2.30 -5.73 23.45
N GLY A 9 1.08 -6.11 23.85
CA GLY A 9 0.37 -7.28 23.34
C GLY A 9 0.39 -7.37 21.82
N SER A 10 0.55 -8.61 21.34
CA SER A 10 0.43 -8.97 19.93
C SER A 10 -0.92 -8.48 19.41
N LYS A 11 -0.92 -7.33 18.74
CA LYS A 11 -2.07 -6.89 17.95
C LYS A 11 -2.03 -7.75 16.69
N THR A 12 -2.74 -8.88 16.73
CA THR A 12 -3.01 -9.65 15.51
C THR A 12 -3.70 -8.72 14.52
N GLY A 13 -3.08 -8.52 13.37
CA GLY A 13 -3.64 -7.68 12.30
C GLY A 13 -4.95 -8.28 11.83
N LYS A 14 -6.05 -7.53 11.93
CA LYS A 14 -7.32 -7.91 11.33
C LYS A 14 -7.22 -7.66 9.82
N LEU A 15 -7.52 -8.67 9.00
CA LEU A 15 -7.67 -8.46 7.55
C LEU A 15 -8.80 -7.45 7.31
N ILE A 16 -8.45 -6.27 6.79
CA ILE A 16 -9.41 -5.19 6.55
C ILE A 16 -10.05 -5.33 5.17
N ARG A 17 -9.28 -5.75 4.16
CA ARG A 17 -9.74 -5.84 2.77
C ARG A 17 -8.82 -6.71 1.92
N THR A 18 -9.40 -7.34 0.91
CA THR A 18 -8.68 -8.03 -0.18
C THR A 18 -8.83 -7.19 -1.44
N PHE A 19 -7.73 -6.97 -2.16
CA PHE A 19 -7.74 -6.32 -3.46
C PHE A 19 -7.53 -7.40 -4.53
N GLU A 20 -8.42 -7.47 -5.51
CA GLU A 20 -8.35 -8.49 -6.56
C GLU A 20 -7.29 -8.11 -7.62
N GLY A 21 -6.41 -9.06 -7.93
CA GLY A 21 -5.35 -8.91 -8.93
C GLY A 21 -4.09 -9.69 -8.60
N TYR A 22 -3.26 -9.95 -9.60
CA TYR A 22 -1.90 -10.45 -9.43
C TYR A 22 -0.99 -9.23 -9.22
N SER A 23 -0.77 -8.87 -7.96
CA SER A 23 0.10 -7.75 -7.60
C SER A 23 1.37 -8.28 -6.99
N ILE A 24 2.51 -7.97 -7.59
CA ILE A 24 3.81 -8.34 -7.00
C ILE A 24 4.23 -7.36 -5.89
N LEU A 25 3.71 -6.12 -5.93
CA LEU A 25 4.18 -5.03 -5.07
C LEU A 25 3.03 -4.14 -4.57
N VAL A 26 3.19 -3.67 -3.34
CA VAL A 26 2.23 -2.79 -2.65
C VAL A 26 2.95 -1.70 -1.87
N ALA A 27 2.41 -0.48 -1.91
CA ALA A 27 2.92 0.66 -1.15
C ALA A 27 1.77 1.47 -0.55
N TYR A 28 1.87 1.84 0.72
CA TYR A 28 0.92 2.73 1.39
C TYR A 28 1.38 4.18 1.32
N SER A 29 0.43 5.10 1.14
CA SER A 29 0.69 6.51 1.41
C SER A 29 0.99 6.71 2.90
N LEU A 30 1.81 7.72 3.23
CA LEU A 30 2.21 8.01 4.61
C LEU A 30 1.00 8.32 5.52
N ASP A 31 -0.06 8.90 4.95
CA ASP A 31 -1.31 9.20 5.64
C ASP A 31 -2.29 8.01 5.71
N GLY A 32 -1.92 6.86 5.13
CA GLY A 32 -2.71 5.63 5.10
C GLY A 32 -4.02 5.72 4.32
N LYS A 33 -4.26 6.81 3.59
CA LYS A 33 -5.51 7.00 2.81
C LYS A 33 -5.48 6.25 1.50
N TYR A 34 -4.31 6.08 0.91
CA TYR A 34 -4.12 5.51 -0.41
C TYR A 34 -3.22 4.29 -0.37
N LEU A 35 -3.55 3.31 -1.21
CA LEU A 35 -2.75 2.13 -1.47
C LEU A 35 -2.42 2.14 -2.96
N ALA A 36 -1.14 2.05 -3.30
CA ALA A 36 -0.72 1.73 -4.65
C ALA A 36 -0.44 0.23 -4.75
N THR A 37 -0.97 -0.40 -5.79
CA THR A 37 -0.69 -1.78 -6.15
C THR A 37 -0.18 -1.80 -7.57
N GLU A 38 0.89 -2.55 -7.79
CA GLU A 38 1.32 -2.89 -9.14
C GLU A 38 0.40 -3.98 -9.72
N SER A 39 0.14 -3.91 -11.02
CA SER A 39 -0.69 -4.87 -11.74
C SER A 39 -0.19 -4.93 -13.18
N GLU A 40 0.66 -5.93 -13.45
CA GLU A 40 1.29 -6.22 -14.74
C GLU A 40 2.14 -5.06 -15.27
N ASN A 41 1.50 -4.11 -15.98
CA ASN A 41 2.13 -2.96 -16.63
C ASN A 41 1.49 -1.64 -16.17
N THR A 42 0.72 -1.70 -15.08
CA THR A 42 -0.05 -0.57 -14.57
C THR A 42 0.12 -0.45 -13.07
N ILE A 43 0.01 0.79 -12.58
CA ILE A 43 -0.06 1.06 -11.15
C ILE A 43 -1.48 1.50 -10.84
N LYS A 44 -2.16 0.74 -9.98
CA LYS A 44 -3.51 1.06 -9.51
C LYS A 44 -3.43 1.74 -8.15
N ILE A 45 -4.09 2.87 -8.00
CA ILE A 45 -4.21 3.61 -6.75
C ILE A 45 -5.62 3.44 -6.21
N TRP A 46 -5.73 2.96 -4.98
CA TRP A 46 -6.97 2.67 -4.28
C TRP A 46 -7.13 3.60 -3.09
N GLU A 47 -8.35 4.07 -2.83
CA GLU A 47 -8.69 4.71 -1.58
C GLU A 47 -9.00 3.62 -0.54
N VAL A 48 -8.22 3.56 0.54
CA VAL A 48 -8.29 2.49 1.55
C VAL A 48 -9.66 2.47 2.25
N LYS A 49 -10.22 3.65 2.54
CA LYS A 49 -11.50 3.78 3.26
C LYS A 49 -12.66 3.18 2.47
N THR A 50 -12.80 3.57 1.22
CA THR A 50 -13.93 3.17 0.37
C THR A 50 -13.64 1.86 -0.37
N GLY A 51 -12.36 1.49 -0.54
CA GLY A 51 -11.92 0.39 -1.39
C GLY A 51 -12.05 0.69 -2.88
N LYS A 52 -12.29 1.96 -3.26
CA LYS A 52 -12.48 2.34 -4.66
C LYS A 52 -11.16 2.55 -5.38
N LEU A 53 -11.10 2.12 -6.62
CA LEU A 53 -10.01 2.48 -7.54
C LEU A 53 -10.14 3.97 -7.88
N VAL A 54 -9.14 4.75 -7.48
CA VAL A 54 -9.09 6.21 -7.69
C VAL A 54 -8.43 6.53 -9.02
N ARG A 55 -7.36 5.79 -9.34
CA ARG A 55 -6.55 6.07 -10.54
C ARG A 55 -5.86 4.81 -11.02
N THR A 56 -5.73 4.70 -12.33
CA THR A 56 -4.84 3.75 -12.99
C THR A 56 -3.77 4.55 -13.72
N LEU A 57 -2.51 4.32 -13.38
CA LEU A 57 -1.37 4.86 -14.09
C LEU A 57 -0.96 3.83 -15.14
N THR A 58 -1.02 4.27 -16.40
CA THR A 58 -0.70 3.49 -17.59
C THR A 58 0.43 4.19 -18.34
N GLY A 59 1.27 3.43 -19.05
CA GLY A 59 2.39 3.99 -19.81
C GLY A 59 3.71 3.24 -19.60
N HIS A 60 3.74 2.24 -18.71
CA HIS A 60 4.86 1.34 -18.58
C HIS A 60 4.80 0.28 -19.69
N SER A 61 5.82 0.25 -20.55
CA SER A 61 5.94 -0.73 -21.64
C SER A 61 6.25 -2.14 -21.16
N ASP A 62 6.63 -2.29 -19.89
CA ASP A 62 7.09 -3.52 -19.29
C ASP A 62 6.69 -3.59 -17.80
N SER A 63 6.96 -4.72 -17.15
CA SER A 63 6.50 -4.96 -15.79
C SER A 63 7.12 -4.00 -14.77
N VAL A 64 6.29 -3.45 -13.87
CA VAL A 64 6.74 -2.45 -12.90
C VAL A 64 7.38 -3.14 -11.71
N VAL A 65 8.69 -2.97 -11.54
CA VAL A 65 9.48 -3.69 -10.52
C VAL A 65 9.56 -3.02 -9.16
N SER A 66 9.04 -1.79 -9.00
CA SER A 66 9.03 -1.08 -7.72
C SER A 66 8.01 0.07 -7.73
N VAL A 67 7.37 0.31 -6.57
CA VAL A 67 6.49 1.46 -6.34
C VAL A 67 6.86 2.09 -5.00
N ALA A 68 7.12 3.40 -4.99
CA ALA A 68 7.38 4.18 -3.78
C ALA A 68 6.46 5.40 -3.74
N TYR A 69 5.94 5.73 -2.55
CA TYR A 69 5.25 6.99 -2.32
C TYR A 69 6.24 8.05 -1.89
N SER A 70 6.14 9.25 -2.48
CA SER A 70 6.85 10.42 -1.95
C SER A 70 6.22 10.85 -0.62
N PRO A 71 7.03 11.10 0.43
CA PRO A 71 6.52 11.47 1.75
C PRO A 71 5.90 12.88 1.79
N ASP A 72 6.18 13.73 0.81
CA ASP A 72 5.71 15.12 0.73
C ASP A 72 4.40 15.29 -0.08
N GLY A 73 3.89 14.21 -0.70
CA GLY A 73 2.66 14.25 -1.49
C GLY A 73 2.76 15.04 -2.80
N ASN A 74 3.96 15.49 -3.20
CA ASN A 74 4.19 16.06 -4.51
C ASN A 74 4.66 14.96 -5.48
N ILE A 75 4.13 15.03 -6.71
CA ILE A 75 4.45 14.15 -7.83
C ILE A 75 5.64 14.73 -8.58
#